data_AF-V7AXE3-F1
#
_entry.id   AF-V7AXE3-F1
#
_cell.length_a   1.000
_cell.length_b   1.000
_cell.length_c   1.000
_cell.angle_alpha   90.00
_cell.angle_beta   90.00
_cell.angle_gamma   90.00
#
_symmetry.space_group_name_H-M   'P 1'
#
loop_
_entity.id
_entity.type
_entity.pdbx_description
1 polymer ?
#
loop_
_entity_poly.entity_id
_entity_poly.type
_entity_poly.pdbx_seq_one_letter_code
_entity_poly.pdbx_strand_id
1 'polypeptide(L)'
;APMMTMDRYAAAESFYKLAMAFAPVPDLHIMWLLHLCDAHQEMQSWAEAAQCAVAVAGVVMQALIARNDGVWSKDHVAALRKICPMVSNEITSEVEGYGASKLTVDSAVKYLQLANKLFSQAELFHFCGSILELVIPVYKSRRAYGQLAKCHTLLTNIYESILEQESSPIPFTDATYYRVGFYGDRFGKLDKKEYVYRLGDIMEKLSHIYESRMDGNHTLHIIPDSRQVKAEELQPGVFYLQITAADPVMEDEDLGSRRERIFSLSTGKCSSPGI
;
A
#
# COMPACT_ATOMS: atom_id res chain seq x y z
N ALA A 1 -5.74 24.80 12.79
CA ALA A 1 -4.88 23.97 11.92
C ALA A 1 -5.48 22.65 11.37
N PRO A 2 -6.81 22.47 11.19
CA PRO A 2 -7.37 21.26 10.55
C PRO A 2 -7.65 21.38 9.04
N MET A 3 -7.75 22.62 8.55
CA MET A 3 -7.86 22.91 7.11
C MET A 3 -6.65 22.37 6.31
N MET A 4 -5.49 22.25 6.96
CA MET A 4 -4.24 21.79 6.32
C MET A 4 -4.15 20.27 6.17
N THR A 5 -4.76 19.47 7.05
CA THR A 5 -4.74 18.00 6.93
C THR A 5 -5.74 17.50 5.89
N MET A 6 -6.91 18.15 5.76
CA MET A 6 -7.87 17.86 4.68
C MET A 6 -7.32 18.24 3.29
N ASP A 7 -6.50 19.29 3.23
CA ASP A 7 -5.78 19.69 2.01
C ASP A 7 -4.80 18.60 1.53
N ARG A 8 -4.10 17.93 2.46
CA ARG A 8 -3.15 16.85 2.10
C ARG A 8 -3.81 15.62 1.46
N TYR A 9 -4.95 15.16 1.99
CA TYR A 9 -5.68 14.04 1.38
C TYR A 9 -6.30 14.43 0.03
N ALA A 10 -6.83 15.65 -0.09
CA ALA A 10 -7.33 16.16 -1.36
C ALA A 10 -6.21 16.33 -2.40
N ALA A 11 -5.02 16.76 -1.97
CA ALA A 11 -3.83 16.82 -2.81
C ALA A 11 -3.39 15.42 -3.25
N ALA A 12 -3.30 14.44 -2.34
CA ALA A 12 -2.98 13.06 -2.68
C ALA A 12 -4.01 12.46 -3.67
N GLU A 13 -5.31 12.68 -3.45
CA GLU A 13 -6.34 12.25 -4.41
C GLU A 13 -6.16 12.91 -5.79
N SER A 14 -5.77 14.18 -5.82
CA SER A 14 -5.50 14.91 -7.06
C SER A 14 -4.27 14.36 -7.78
N PHE A 15 -3.17 14.10 -7.05
CA PHE A 15 -1.96 13.49 -7.60
C PHE A 15 -2.23 12.08 -8.12
N TYR A 16 -3.05 11.29 -7.42
CA TYR A 16 -3.46 9.97 -7.90
C TYR A 16 -4.23 10.06 -9.23
N LYS A 17 -5.21 10.96 -9.32
CA LYS A 17 -5.97 11.17 -10.57
C LYS A 17 -5.07 11.60 -11.72
N LEU A 18 -4.12 12.50 -11.45
CA LEU A 18 -3.14 12.95 -12.44
C LEU A 18 -2.20 11.80 -12.85
N ALA A 19 -1.71 11.02 -11.90
CA ALA A 19 -0.89 9.85 -12.18
C ALA A 19 -1.62 8.87 -13.10
N MET A 20 -2.90 8.57 -12.82
CA MET A 20 -3.69 7.67 -13.66
C MET A 20 -3.98 8.28 -15.05
N ALA A 21 -4.32 9.57 -15.12
CA ALA A 21 -4.58 10.26 -16.38
C ALA A 21 -3.36 10.31 -17.31
N PHE A 22 -2.16 10.41 -16.72
CA PHE A 22 -0.90 10.46 -17.46
C PHE A 22 -0.18 9.11 -17.54
N ALA A 23 -0.81 7.99 -17.19
CA ALA A 23 -0.23 6.66 -17.29
C ALA A 23 0.40 6.33 -18.68
N PRO A 24 -0.17 6.78 -19.82
CA PRO A 24 0.44 6.57 -21.14
C PRO A 24 1.71 7.40 -21.40
N VAL A 25 2.04 8.39 -20.57
CA VAL A 25 3.20 9.30 -20.73
C VAL A 25 4.18 9.06 -19.58
N PRO A 26 5.20 8.20 -19.74
CA PRO A 26 6.03 7.68 -18.64
C PRO A 26 6.64 8.76 -17.73
N ASP A 27 7.17 9.84 -18.31
CA ASP A 27 7.81 10.91 -17.54
C ASP A 27 6.82 11.65 -16.63
N LEU A 28 5.62 11.94 -17.14
CA LEU A 28 4.55 12.58 -16.36
C LEU A 28 3.96 11.59 -15.34
N HIS A 29 3.78 10.32 -15.72
CA HIS A 29 3.30 9.30 -14.82
C HIS A 29 4.22 9.13 -13.61
N ILE A 30 5.53 8.99 -13.85
CA ILE A 30 6.55 8.91 -12.79
C ILE A 30 6.52 10.16 -11.91
N MET A 31 6.47 11.35 -12.51
CA MET A 31 6.45 12.61 -11.77
C MET A 31 5.25 12.69 -10.80
N TRP A 32 4.04 12.37 -11.27
CA TRP A 32 2.85 12.39 -10.41
C TRP A 32 2.84 11.28 -9.36
N LEU A 33 3.36 10.09 -9.68
CA LEU A 33 3.54 9.02 -8.68
C LEU A 33 4.55 9.42 -7.59
N LEU A 34 5.61 10.16 -7.93
CA LEU A 34 6.56 10.67 -6.93
C LEU A 34 5.94 11.74 -6.04
N HIS A 35 5.17 12.69 -6.60
CA HIS A 35 4.42 13.64 -5.78
C HIS A 35 3.42 12.97 -4.86
N LEU A 36 2.74 11.92 -5.34
CA LEU A 36 1.85 11.10 -4.52
C LEU A 36 2.62 10.37 -3.40
N CYS A 37 3.80 9.80 -3.72
CA CYS A 37 4.68 9.15 -2.76
C CYS A 37 5.11 10.11 -1.64
N ASP A 38 5.53 11.32 -1.99
CA ASP A 38 5.94 12.35 -1.04
C ASP A 38 4.77 12.80 -0.15
N ALA A 39 3.59 13.03 -0.74
CA ALA A 39 2.39 13.35 0.02
C ALA A 39 2.03 12.25 1.03
N HIS A 40 2.12 10.96 0.64
CA HIS A 40 1.90 9.85 1.55
C HIS A 40 2.94 9.78 2.67
N GLN A 41 4.22 10.08 2.40
CA GLN A 41 5.25 10.14 3.43
C GLN A 41 5.00 11.30 4.42
N GLU A 42 4.58 12.47 3.95
CA GLU A 42 4.21 13.61 4.81
C GLU A 42 3.01 13.29 5.71
N MET A 43 2.14 12.39 5.27
CA MET A 43 1.00 11.85 6.03
C MET A 43 1.35 10.59 6.83
N GLN A 44 2.62 10.15 6.81
CA GLN A 44 3.07 8.88 7.43
C GLN A 44 2.28 7.64 6.98
N SER A 45 1.67 7.70 5.79
CA SER A 45 0.98 6.58 5.15
C SER A 45 2.00 5.72 4.40
N TRP A 46 2.82 4.99 5.17
CA TRP A 46 4.02 4.31 4.66
C TRP A 46 3.73 3.24 3.62
N ALA A 47 2.62 2.51 3.75
CA ALA A 47 2.24 1.46 2.81
C ALA A 47 1.88 2.05 1.43
N GLU A 48 1.09 3.13 1.41
CA GLU A 48 0.68 3.83 0.20
C GLU A 48 1.88 4.51 -0.47
N ALA A 49 2.78 5.11 0.32
CA ALA A 49 4.03 5.66 -0.17
C ALA A 49 4.89 4.57 -0.83
N ALA A 50 5.01 3.40 -0.21
CA ALA A 50 5.75 2.27 -0.76
C ALA A 50 5.16 1.80 -2.09
N GLN A 51 3.84 1.67 -2.18
CA GLN A 51 3.13 1.31 -3.42
C GLN A 51 3.45 2.28 -4.56
N CYS A 52 3.49 3.59 -4.28
CA CYS A 52 3.89 4.59 -5.29
C CYS A 52 5.33 4.37 -5.78
N ALA A 53 6.27 4.07 -4.87
CA ALA A 53 7.66 3.79 -5.24
C ALA A 53 7.80 2.49 -6.06
N VAL A 54 7.02 1.44 -5.73
CA VAL A 54 6.95 0.22 -6.54
C VAL A 54 6.38 0.51 -7.94
N ALA A 55 5.33 1.32 -8.03
CA ALA A 55 4.75 1.71 -9.30
C ALA A 55 5.76 2.45 -10.19
N VAL A 56 6.51 3.41 -9.62
CA VAL A 56 7.60 4.10 -10.34
C VAL A 56 8.66 3.11 -10.82
N ALA A 57 9.11 2.19 -9.95
CA ALA A 57 10.06 1.15 -10.35
C ALA A 57 9.51 0.28 -11.50
N GLY A 58 8.21 -0.04 -11.48
CA GLY A 58 7.54 -0.80 -12.53
C GLY A 58 7.57 -0.12 -13.89
N VAL A 59 7.31 1.18 -13.94
CA VAL A 59 7.40 1.97 -15.19
C VAL A 59 8.83 1.92 -15.75
N VAL A 60 9.83 2.11 -14.89
CA VAL A 60 11.26 2.04 -15.30
C VAL A 60 11.62 0.63 -15.78
N MET A 61 11.23 -0.41 -15.04
CA MET A 61 11.51 -1.81 -15.41
C MET A 61 10.87 -2.18 -16.75
N GLN A 62 9.63 -1.76 -17.01
CA GLN A 62 8.95 -1.99 -18.29
C GLN A 62 9.70 -1.33 -19.46
N ALA A 63 10.13 -0.08 -19.29
CA ALA A 63 10.92 0.63 -20.29
C ALA A 63 12.27 -0.07 -20.57
N LEU A 64 12.94 -0.60 -19.54
CA LEU A 64 14.20 -1.33 -19.69
C LEU A 64 14.02 -2.68 -20.41
N ILE A 65 12.92 -3.39 -20.10
CA ILE A 65 12.57 -4.64 -20.79
C ILE A 65 12.26 -4.38 -22.26
N ALA A 66 11.55 -3.29 -22.58
CA ALA A 66 11.28 -2.90 -23.97
C ALA A 66 12.57 -2.67 -24.77
N ARG A 67 13.62 -2.16 -24.10
CA ARG A 67 14.95 -1.90 -24.67
C ARG A 67 15.89 -3.11 -24.61
N ASN A 68 15.41 -4.25 -24.12
CA ASN A 68 16.14 -5.50 -23.98
C ASN A 68 17.45 -5.38 -23.17
N ASP A 69 17.40 -4.67 -22.04
CA ASP A 69 18.55 -4.44 -21.13
C ASP A 69 19.11 -5.74 -20.50
N GLY A 70 18.34 -6.83 -20.53
CA GLY A 70 18.81 -8.18 -20.16
C GLY A 70 18.89 -8.46 -18.65
N VAL A 71 18.60 -7.48 -17.80
CA VAL A 71 18.62 -7.64 -16.33
C VAL A 71 17.29 -8.17 -15.77
N TRP A 72 16.17 -7.67 -16.28
CA TRP A 72 14.82 -8.10 -15.88
C TRP A 72 14.05 -8.69 -17.06
N SER A 73 13.01 -9.47 -16.74
CA SER A 73 12.11 -10.12 -17.70
C SER A 73 10.65 -9.81 -17.39
N LYS A 74 9.74 -10.24 -18.26
CA LYS A 74 8.29 -10.12 -18.02
C LYS A 74 7.86 -10.81 -16.72
N ASP A 75 8.53 -11.89 -16.32
CA ASP A 75 8.25 -12.59 -15.06
C ASP A 75 8.56 -11.71 -13.84
N HIS A 76 9.61 -10.89 -13.92
CA HIS A 76 9.94 -9.94 -12.86
C HIS A 76 8.89 -8.83 -12.75
N VAL A 77 8.30 -8.38 -13.88
CA VAL A 77 7.16 -7.44 -13.86
C VAL A 77 5.91 -8.10 -13.30
N ALA A 78 5.66 -9.38 -13.62
CA ALA A 78 4.56 -10.14 -13.04
C ALA A 78 4.71 -10.29 -11.52
N ALA A 79 5.92 -10.55 -11.02
CA ALA A 79 6.21 -10.57 -9.60
C ALA A 79 6.02 -9.20 -8.94
N LEU A 80 6.48 -8.12 -9.58
CA LEU A 80 6.26 -6.75 -9.12
C LEU A 80 4.77 -6.40 -9.01
N ARG A 81 3.93 -6.88 -9.94
CA ARG A 81 2.48 -6.69 -9.91
C ARG A 81 1.79 -7.38 -8.74
N LYS A 82 2.32 -8.50 -8.24
CA LYS A 82 1.82 -9.13 -7.01
C LYS A 82 2.06 -8.25 -5.78
N ILE A 83 3.09 -7.41 -5.82
CA ILE A 83 3.38 -6.40 -4.79
C ILE A 83 2.49 -5.16 -5.01
N CYS A 84 2.33 -4.74 -6.26
CA CYS A 84 1.70 -3.49 -6.65
C CYS A 84 0.79 -3.68 -7.88
N PRO A 85 -0.51 -3.99 -7.68
CA PRO A 85 -1.44 -4.30 -8.77
C PRO A 85 -1.70 -3.14 -9.73
N MET A 86 -1.40 -1.90 -9.33
CA MET A 86 -1.52 -0.71 -10.19
C MET A 86 -0.46 -0.63 -11.30
N VAL A 87 0.58 -1.47 -11.26
CA VAL A 87 1.53 -1.59 -12.37
C VAL A 87 0.82 -2.19 -13.58
N SER A 88 0.84 -1.46 -14.70
CA SER A 88 0.21 -1.86 -15.96
C SER A 88 0.75 -3.20 -16.50
N ASN A 89 -0.03 -3.91 -17.30
CA ASN A 89 0.45 -5.07 -18.06
C ASN A 89 1.16 -4.68 -19.36
N GLU A 90 0.89 -3.47 -19.86
CA GLU A 90 1.39 -3.03 -21.15
C GLU A 90 2.85 -2.59 -21.03
N ILE A 91 3.71 -3.13 -21.90
CA ILE A 91 5.09 -2.69 -22.01
C ILE A 91 5.06 -1.35 -22.74
N THR A 92 5.45 -0.29 -22.06
CA THR A 92 5.65 1.04 -22.65
C THR A 92 6.82 0.99 -23.63
N SER A 93 6.51 0.74 -24.91
CA SER A 93 7.50 0.54 -25.97
C SER A 93 8.11 1.84 -26.50
N GLU A 94 7.47 2.98 -26.27
CA GLU A 94 7.89 4.27 -26.82
C GLU A 94 8.20 5.25 -25.68
N VAL A 95 9.43 5.19 -25.18
CA VAL A 95 10.01 6.28 -24.38
C VAL A 95 10.98 7.07 -25.24
N GLU A 96 10.52 7.57 -26.38
CA GLU A 96 11.27 8.55 -27.16
C GLU A 96 10.85 9.95 -26.69
N GLY A 97 11.52 10.45 -25.64
CA GLY A 97 11.16 11.70 -24.98
C GLY A 97 12.17 12.20 -23.96
N TYR A 98 11.91 13.40 -23.43
CA TYR A 98 12.73 14.10 -22.43
C TYR A 98 12.68 13.40 -21.06
N GLY A 99 13.43 12.31 -20.92
CA GLY A 99 13.46 11.52 -19.69
C GLY A 99 13.99 10.09 -19.85
N ALA A 100 14.07 9.59 -21.08
CA ALA A 100 14.58 8.26 -21.40
C ALA A 100 16.02 7.98 -20.90
N SER A 101 16.84 9.03 -20.71
CA SER A 101 18.19 8.93 -20.14
C SER A 101 18.20 8.74 -18.62
N LYS A 102 17.09 9.05 -17.93
CA LYS A 102 16.92 8.87 -16.48
C LYS A 102 16.37 7.49 -16.13
N LEU A 103 15.76 6.78 -17.09
CA LEU A 103 15.23 5.43 -16.92
C LEU A 103 16.35 4.40 -17.06
N THR A 104 17.05 4.17 -15.96
CA THR A 104 18.20 3.25 -15.87
C THR A 104 17.95 2.14 -14.86
N VAL A 105 18.71 1.04 -14.95
CA VAL A 105 18.71 -0.02 -13.94
C VAL A 105 18.96 0.54 -12.53
N ASP A 106 19.89 1.50 -12.41
CA ASP A 106 20.19 2.13 -11.12
C ASP A 106 19.00 2.93 -10.56
N SER A 107 18.27 3.63 -11.44
CA SER A 107 17.05 4.34 -11.03
C SER A 107 15.95 3.37 -10.56
N ALA A 108 15.74 2.25 -11.26
CA ALA A 108 14.78 1.23 -10.82
C ALA A 108 15.18 0.62 -9.47
N VAL A 109 16.46 0.25 -9.29
CA VAL A 109 16.96 -0.25 -8.00
C VAL A 109 16.78 0.78 -6.89
N LYS A 110 17.03 2.06 -7.15
CA LYS A 110 16.81 3.14 -6.18
C LYS A 110 15.36 3.19 -5.71
N TYR A 111 14.38 3.10 -6.61
CA TYR A 111 12.96 3.13 -6.26
C TYR A 111 12.50 1.83 -5.58
N LEU A 112 13.02 0.67 -5.98
CA LEU A 112 12.81 -0.59 -5.25
C LEU A 112 13.35 -0.51 -3.82
N GLN A 113 14.55 0.04 -3.62
CA GLN A 113 15.11 0.24 -2.28
C GLN A 113 14.32 1.24 -1.43
N LEU A 114 13.81 2.31 -2.05
CA LEU A 114 12.89 3.23 -1.37
C LEU A 114 11.61 2.49 -0.94
N ALA A 115 10.99 1.71 -1.82
CA ALA A 115 9.82 0.91 -1.50
C ALA A 115 10.10 -0.08 -0.36
N ASN A 116 11.25 -0.76 -0.38
CA ASN A 116 11.65 -1.69 0.68
C ASN A 116 11.74 -0.99 2.05
N LYS A 117 12.35 0.21 2.10
CA LYS A 117 12.42 1.02 3.32
C LYS A 117 11.02 1.42 3.81
N LEU A 118 10.15 1.88 2.91
CA LEU A 118 8.81 2.32 3.26
C LEU A 118 7.91 1.15 3.71
N PHE A 119 7.98 -0.02 3.07
CA PHE A 119 7.30 -1.22 3.54
C PHE A 119 7.81 -1.70 4.89
N SER A 120 9.12 -1.59 5.15
CA SER A 120 9.68 -1.91 6.47
C SER A 120 9.17 -0.95 7.54
N GLN A 121 8.99 0.34 7.23
CA GLN A 121 8.35 1.30 8.14
C GLN A 121 6.86 1.02 8.35
N ALA A 122 6.19 0.44 7.35
CA ALA A 122 4.81 -0.02 7.43
C ALA A 122 4.67 -1.41 8.10
N GLU A 123 5.77 -2.04 8.51
CA GLU A 123 5.83 -3.41 9.05
C GLU A 123 5.24 -4.48 8.09
N LEU A 124 5.29 -4.23 6.78
CA LEU A 124 4.82 -5.15 5.73
C LEU A 124 5.97 -5.98 5.17
N PHE A 125 6.55 -6.83 6.01
CA PHE A 125 7.80 -7.54 5.73
C PHE A 125 7.74 -8.53 4.55
N HIS A 126 6.57 -9.11 4.25
CA HIS A 126 6.41 -9.97 3.07
C HIS A 126 6.75 -9.22 1.77
N PHE A 127 6.31 -7.97 1.63
CA PHE A 127 6.67 -7.15 0.46
C PHE A 127 8.14 -6.77 0.47
N CYS A 128 8.75 -6.57 1.64
CA CYS A 128 10.19 -6.33 1.73
C CYS A 128 10.99 -7.50 1.13
N GLY A 129 10.63 -8.75 1.45
CA GLY A 129 11.25 -9.94 0.88
C GLY A 129 11.14 -9.97 -0.65
N SER A 130 9.92 -9.84 -1.18
CA SER A 130 9.68 -9.86 -2.64
C SER A 130 10.41 -8.72 -3.38
N ILE A 131 10.54 -7.55 -2.78
CA ILE A 131 11.32 -6.45 -3.38
C ILE A 131 12.82 -6.80 -3.46
N LEU A 132 13.40 -7.42 -2.43
CA LEU A 132 14.80 -7.82 -2.47
C LEU A 132 15.06 -8.90 -3.53
N GLU A 133 14.13 -9.83 -3.74
CA GLU A 133 14.20 -10.81 -4.82
C GLU A 133 14.28 -10.17 -6.22
N LEU A 134 13.65 -9.01 -6.42
CA LEU A 134 13.73 -8.25 -7.67
C LEU A 134 15.07 -7.51 -7.85
N VAL A 135 15.75 -7.16 -6.76
CA VAL A 135 17.04 -6.46 -6.79
C VAL A 135 18.22 -7.43 -6.96
N ILE A 136 18.13 -8.65 -6.43
CA ILE A 136 19.19 -9.67 -6.49
C ILE A 136 19.73 -9.94 -7.91
N PRO A 137 18.90 -10.10 -8.96
CA PRO A 137 19.39 -10.32 -10.34
C PRO A 137 20.34 -9.21 -10.82
N VAL A 138 20.06 -7.96 -10.44
CA VAL A 138 20.92 -6.81 -10.78
C VAL A 138 22.30 -6.99 -10.17
N TYR A 139 22.38 -7.28 -8.87
CA TYR A 139 23.67 -7.45 -8.20
C TYR A 139 24.42 -8.70 -8.65
N LYS A 140 23.70 -9.77 -9.02
CA LYS A 140 24.32 -10.96 -9.64
C LYS A 140 24.95 -10.64 -10.99
N SER A 141 24.22 -9.97 -11.90
CA SER A 141 24.73 -9.63 -13.24
C SER A 141 25.99 -8.76 -13.16
N ARG A 142 26.07 -7.88 -12.17
CA ARG A 142 27.21 -6.98 -11.91
C ARG A 142 28.32 -7.57 -11.06
N ARG A 143 28.17 -8.81 -10.58
CA ARG A 143 29.10 -9.47 -9.62
C ARG A 143 29.34 -8.62 -8.36
N ALA A 144 28.33 -7.90 -7.91
CA ALA A 144 28.39 -6.99 -6.77
C ALA A 144 28.24 -7.76 -5.44
N TYR A 145 29.21 -8.62 -5.12
CA TYR A 145 29.13 -9.57 -4.00
C TYR A 145 28.90 -8.91 -2.63
N GLY A 146 29.48 -7.72 -2.41
CA GLY A 146 29.23 -6.96 -1.18
C GLY A 146 27.78 -6.51 -1.01
N GLN A 147 27.10 -6.18 -2.11
CA GLN A 147 25.67 -5.83 -2.08
C GLN A 147 24.79 -7.09 -1.95
N LEU A 148 25.18 -8.18 -2.61
CA LEU A 148 24.51 -9.48 -2.44
C LEU A 148 24.54 -9.97 -0.99
N ALA A 149 25.70 -9.90 -0.33
CA ALA A 149 25.84 -10.26 1.08
C ALA A 149 24.88 -9.43 1.95
N LYS A 150 24.85 -8.11 1.76
CA LYS A 150 23.91 -7.22 2.47
C LYS A 150 22.45 -7.57 2.22
N CYS A 151 22.06 -7.83 0.97
CA CYS A 151 20.70 -8.23 0.62
C CYS A 151 20.28 -9.52 1.31
N HIS A 152 21.16 -10.53 1.35
CA HIS A 152 20.85 -11.79 2.01
C HIS A 152 20.77 -11.65 3.53
N THR A 153 21.62 -10.83 4.15
CA THR A 153 21.47 -10.50 5.59
C THR A 153 20.15 -9.78 5.86
N LEU A 154 19.74 -8.83 5.01
CA LEU A 154 18.44 -8.18 5.14
C LEU A 154 17.29 -9.17 5.00
N LEU A 155 17.37 -10.12 4.07
CA LEU A 155 16.37 -11.18 3.93
C LEU A 155 16.26 -12.04 5.20
N THR A 156 17.39 -12.42 5.81
CA THR A 156 17.37 -13.14 7.10
C THR A 156 16.58 -12.36 8.14
N ASN A 157 16.92 -11.08 8.34
CA ASN A 157 16.23 -10.24 9.32
C ASN A 157 14.73 -10.08 9.00
N ILE A 158 14.38 -9.93 7.72
CA ILE A 158 12.97 -9.83 7.27
C ILE A 158 12.20 -11.10 7.62
N TYR A 159 12.76 -12.28 7.38
CA TYR A 159 12.08 -13.53 7.70
C TYR A 159 11.99 -13.76 9.21
N GLU A 160 12.99 -13.35 9.99
CA GLU A 160 12.90 -13.33 11.45
C GLU A 160 11.75 -12.42 11.93
N SER A 161 11.62 -11.21 11.37
CA SER A 161 10.50 -10.31 11.70
C SER A 161 9.13 -10.87 11.31
N ILE A 162 9.03 -11.60 10.19
CA ILE A 162 7.79 -12.29 9.79
C ILE A 162 7.45 -13.38 10.82
N LEU A 163 8.42 -14.20 11.23
CA LEU A 163 8.22 -15.23 12.25
C LEU A 163 7.77 -14.63 13.58
N GLU A 164 8.38 -13.52 14.00
CA GLU A 164 7.98 -12.79 15.21
C GLU A 164 6.53 -12.29 15.10
N GLN A 165 6.16 -11.67 13.97
CA GLN A 165 4.77 -11.23 13.73
C GLN A 165 3.77 -12.39 13.74
N GLU A 166 4.11 -13.53 13.13
CA GLU A 166 3.24 -14.73 13.11
C GLU A 166 3.12 -15.40 14.48
N SER A 167 4.16 -15.32 15.31
CA SER A 167 4.17 -15.87 16.67
C SER A 167 3.49 -14.98 17.72
N SER A 168 3.23 -13.70 17.38
CA SER A 168 2.57 -12.76 18.28
C SER A 168 1.10 -13.12 18.47
N PRO A 169 0.62 -13.26 19.72
CA PRO A 169 -0.76 -13.65 20.03
C PRO A 169 -1.74 -12.48 19.91
N ILE A 170 -1.37 -11.35 19.31
CA ILE A 170 -2.35 -10.32 18.95
C ILE A 170 -3.25 -10.97 17.91
N PRO A 171 -4.48 -11.34 18.27
CA PRO A 171 -5.31 -12.03 17.34
C PRO A 171 -5.64 -11.01 16.25
N PHE A 172 -5.41 -11.37 14.99
CA PHE A 172 -5.93 -10.67 13.80
C PHE A 172 -7.47 -10.63 13.78
N THR A 173 -8.14 -10.79 14.93
CA THR A 173 -9.59 -10.82 15.15
C THR A 173 -10.18 -9.45 15.41
N ASP A 174 -9.37 -8.42 15.66
CA ASP A 174 -9.81 -7.03 15.50
C ASP A 174 -9.61 -6.67 14.04
N ALA A 175 -10.71 -6.47 13.31
CA ALA A 175 -10.69 -6.25 11.87
C ALA A 175 -9.64 -5.21 11.47
N THR A 176 -8.70 -5.62 10.62
CA THR A 176 -7.63 -4.75 10.13
C THR A 176 -8.20 -3.64 9.24
N TYR A 177 -9.37 -3.87 8.64
CA TYR A 177 -10.06 -2.93 7.78
C TYR A 177 -11.43 -2.56 8.34
N TYR A 178 -11.85 -1.34 8.08
CA TYR A 178 -13.20 -0.87 8.39
C TYR A 178 -13.75 -0.14 7.17
N ARG A 179 -15.00 -0.43 6.84
CA ARG A 179 -15.80 0.40 5.96
C ARG A 179 -16.31 1.60 6.76
N VAL A 180 -16.05 2.80 6.26
CA VAL A 180 -16.56 4.06 6.80
C VAL A 180 -17.46 4.71 5.75
N GLY A 181 -18.75 4.83 6.07
CA GLY A 181 -19.73 5.55 5.27
C GLY A 181 -19.98 6.95 5.82
N PHE A 182 -20.01 7.94 4.95
CA PHE A 182 -20.24 9.35 5.26
C PHE A 182 -21.64 9.76 4.81
N TYR A 183 -22.47 10.25 5.74
CA TYR A 183 -23.86 10.57 5.46
C TYR A 183 -24.26 11.92 6.06
N GLY A 184 -24.77 12.82 5.21
CA GLY A 184 -25.14 14.18 5.55
C GLY A 184 -24.59 15.17 4.52
N ASP A 185 -25.45 16.04 4.01
CA ASP A 185 -25.14 17.05 2.98
C ASP A 185 -23.93 17.95 3.33
N ARG A 186 -23.71 18.19 4.63
CA ARG A 186 -22.58 18.94 5.18
C ARG A 186 -21.21 18.28 4.93
N PHE A 187 -21.16 16.98 4.64
CA PHE A 187 -19.94 16.31 4.18
C PHE A 187 -19.54 16.71 2.74
N GLY A 188 -20.41 17.41 2.01
CA GLY A 188 -20.14 17.90 0.66
C GLY A 188 -19.84 16.75 -0.30
N LYS A 189 -18.63 16.71 -0.88
CA LYS A 189 -18.23 15.66 -1.83
C LYS A 189 -18.13 14.27 -1.23
N LEU A 190 -18.13 14.14 0.09
CA LEU A 190 -18.11 12.86 0.79
C LEU A 190 -19.51 12.33 1.10
N ASP A 191 -20.57 13.15 0.99
CA ASP A 191 -21.93 12.69 1.28
C ASP A 191 -22.31 11.48 0.42
N LYS A 192 -22.84 10.43 1.08
CA LYS A 192 -23.22 9.13 0.53
C LYS A 192 -22.08 8.33 -0.10
N LYS A 193 -20.83 8.59 0.30
CA LYS A 193 -19.67 7.79 -0.10
C LYS A 193 -19.21 6.88 1.01
N GLU A 194 -18.72 5.71 0.63
CA GLU A 194 -18.13 4.72 1.52
C GLU A 194 -16.70 4.43 1.10
N TYR A 195 -15.82 4.26 2.09
CA TYR A 195 -14.41 3.97 1.88
C TYR A 195 -13.95 2.89 2.85
N VAL A 196 -12.97 2.09 2.45
CA VAL A 196 -12.33 1.11 3.33
C VAL A 196 -11.03 1.71 3.85
N TYR A 197 -10.84 1.69 5.17
CA TYR A 197 -9.66 2.21 5.86
C TYR A 197 -9.02 1.11 6.71
N ARG A 198 -7.72 1.24 7.01
CA ARG A 198 -7.02 0.33 7.94
C ARG A 198 -7.15 0.82 9.39
N LEU A 199 -7.20 -0.09 10.38
CA LEU A 199 -7.38 0.23 11.82
C LEU A 199 -6.50 1.39 12.30
N GLY A 200 -5.20 1.34 12.00
CA GLY A 200 -4.23 2.37 12.41
C GLY A 200 -4.52 3.75 11.81
N ASP A 201 -5.20 3.80 10.66
CA ASP A 201 -5.58 5.06 10.02
C ASP A 201 -6.84 5.67 10.63
N ILE A 202 -7.79 4.87 11.12
CA ILE A 202 -9.13 5.37 11.46
C ILE A 202 -9.18 6.13 12.78
N MET A 203 -8.55 5.63 13.83
CA MET A 203 -8.77 6.17 15.18
C MET A 203 -8.13 7.55 15.34
N GLU A 204 -6.94 7.74 14.77
CA GLU A 204 -6.23 9.02 14.79
C GLU A 204 -6.81 10.03 13.78
N LYS A 205 -7.29 9.55 12.61
CA LYS A 205 -7.84 10.44 11.56
C LYS A 205 -9.28 10.89 11.83
N LEU A 206 -10.16 10.03 12.36
CA LEU A 206 -11.57 10.39 12.57
C LEU A 206 -11.76 11.37 13.73
N SER A 207 -11.00 11.22 14.82
CA SER A 207 -11.05 12.12 15.97
C SER A 207 -10.59 13.54 15.57
N HIS A 208 -9.39 13.68 15.00
CA HIS A 208 -8.82 14.98 14.68
C HIS A 208 -9.53 15.75 13.54
N ILE A 209 -10.01 15.05 12.50
CA ILE A 209 -10.58 15.70 11.31
C ILE A 209 -12.01 16.19 11.56
N TYR A 210 -12.80 15.45 12.34
CA TYR A 210 -14.23 15.75 12.48
C TYR A 210 -14.55 16.54 13.75
N GLU A 211 -13.83 16.37 14.86
CA GLU A 211 -14.00 17.24 16.03
C GLU A 211 -13.66 18.70 15.71
N SER A 212 -12.65 18.92 14.88
CA SER A 212 -12.18 20.27 14.53
C SER A 212 -13.01 20.98 13.44
N ARG A 213 -13.88 20.25 12.73
CA ARG A 213 -14.87 20.81 11.78
C ARG A 213 -16.25 21.02 12.40
N MET A 214 -16.46 20.56 13.62
CA MET A 214 -17.68 20.81 14.37
C MET A 214 -17.53 22.14 15.09
N ASP A 215 -18.00 23.24 14.49
CA ASP A 215 -18.31 24.43 15.28
C ASP A 215 -19.27 23.99 16.38
N GLY A 216 -19.09 24.48 17.63
CA GLY A 216 -19.59 23.92 18.91
C GLY A 216 -21.09 23.71 19.11
N ASN A 217 -21.88 23.61 18.03
CA ASN A 217 -23.30 23.31 17.98
C ASN A 217 -23.65 22.11 17.07
N HIS A 218 -22.67 21.35 16.56
CA HIS A 218 -22.91 20.21 15.67
C HIS A 218 -22.58 18.89 16.37
N THR A 219 -23.47 17.91 16.26
CA THR A 219 -23.29 16.56 16.79
C THR A 219 -22.91 15.58 15.69
N LEU A 220 -21.77 14.90 15.85
CA LEU A 220 -21.40 13.71 15.09
C LEU A 220 -22.18 12.51 15.63
N HIS A 221 -22.95 11.84 14.80
CA HIS A 221 -23.66 10.62 15.16
C HIS A 221 -23.01 9.41 14.50
N ILE A 222 -22.56 8.47 15.33
CA ILE A 222 -22.08 7.17 14.85
C ILE A 222 -23.28 6.25 14.71
N ILE A 223 -23.51 5.74 13.50
CA ILE A 223 -24.50 4.70 13.21
C ILE A 223 -23.86 3.35 13.58
N PRO A 224 -24.37 2.66 14.62
CA PRO A 224 -23.80 1.38 15.07
C PRO A 224 -24.24 0.19 14.22
N ASP A 225 -25.35 0.34 13.49
CA ASP A 225 -25.88 -0.67 12.57
C ASP A 225 -24.97 -0.78 11.35
N SER A 226 -24.70 -2.01 10.87
CA SER A 226 -23.89 -2.27 9.68
C SER A 226 -24.69 -2.37 8.38
N ARG A 227 -26.03 -2.40 8.46
CA ARG A 227 -26.94 -2.45 7.30
C ARG A 227 -26.81 -1.21 6.42
N GLN A 228 -27.25 -1.32 5.16
CA GLN A 228 -27.22 -0.18 4.25
C GLN A 228 -28.03 0.99 4.82
N VAL A 229 -27.38 2.15 4.93
CA VAL A 229 -27.98 3.35 5.50
C VAL A 229 -28.94 3.96 4.48
N LYS A 230 -30.17 4.21 4.91
CA LYS A 230 -31.15 4.96 4.13
C LYS A 230 -30.97 6.44 4.41
N ALA A 231 -30.22 7.12 3.54
CA ALA A 231 -29.85 8.52 3.74
C ALA A 231 -31.06 9.46 3.80
N GLU A 232 -32.21 9.06 3.25
CA GLU A 232 -33.46 9.82 3.22
C GLU A 232 -34.14 9.89 4.59
N GLU A 233 -33.85 8.94 5.48
CA GLU A 233 -34.43 8.85 6.82
C GLU A 233 -33.57 9.61 7.86
N LEU A 234 -32.41 10.14 7.46
CA LEU A 234 -31.49 10.87 8.34
C LEU A 234 -31.89 12.34 8.49
N GLN A 235 -31.59 12.92 9.65
CA GLN A 235 -31.90 14.33 9.90
C GLN A 235 -30.98 15.25 9.06
N PRO A 236 -31.56 16.21 8.31
CA PRO A 236 -30.75 17.18 7.56
C PRO A 236 -29.85 18.01 8.48
N GLY A 237 -28.65 18.35 8.03
CA GLY A 237 -27.71 19.19 8.77
C GLY A 237 -26.94 18.49 9.89
N VAL A 238 -27.16 17.20 10.12
CA VAL A 238 -26.42 16.37 11.08
C VAL A 238 -25.36 15.53 10.35
N PHE A 239 -24.21 15.32 11.00
CA PHE A 239 -23.15 14.46 10.47
C PHE A 239 -23.34 13.03 10.97
N TYR A 240 -23.52 12.08 10.05
CA TYR A 240 -23.59 10.66 10.37
C TYR A 240 -22.38 9.90 9.81
N LEU A 241 -21.75 9.09 10.65
CA LEU A 241 -20.71 8.14 10.25
C LEU A 241 -21.15 6.72 10.56
N GLN A 242 -21.05 5.83 9.58
CA GLN A 242 -21.21 4.40 9.81
C GLN A 242 -19.83 3.75 9.75
N ILE A 243 -19.38 3.13 10.84
CA ILE A 243 -18.10 2.43 10.90
C ILE A 243 -18.38 0.95 11.09
N THR A 244 -17.95 0.12 10.15
CA THR A 244 -18.20 -1.32 10.16
C THR A 244 -16.89 -2.06 9.94
N ALA A 245 -16.52 -2.94 10.87
CA ALA A 245 -15.41 -3.87 10.69
C ALA A 245 -15.58 -4.69 9.40
N ALA A 246 -14.52 -4.81 8.60
CA ALA A 246 -14.53 -5.52 7.33
C ALA A 246 -13.38 -6.52 7.28
N ASP A 247 -13.72 -7.76 6.91
CA ASP A 247 -12.73 -8.79 6.64
C ASP A 247 -12.26 -8.71 5.18
N PRO A 248 -10.94 -8.88 4.92
CA PRO A 248 -10.45 -8.95 3.56
C PRO A 248 -11.03 -10.20 2.87
N VAL A 249 -11.61 -10.00 1.69
CA VAL A 249 -12.01 -11.11 0.81
C VAL A 249 -10.75 -11.70 0.20
N MET A 250 -10.53 -13.00 0.40
CA MET A 250 -9.37 -13.73 -0.09
C MET A 250 -9.83 -14.80 -1.10
N GLU A 251 -9.02 -15.08 -2.12
CA GLU A 251 -9.28 -16.19 -3.05
C GLU A 251 -9.01 -17.55 -2.36
N ASP A 252 -9.67 -18.61 -2.83
CA ASP A 252 -9.64 -19.94 -2.18
C ASP A 252 -8.23 -20.54 -2.02
N GLU A 253 -7.31 -20.23 -2.95
CA GLU A 253 -5.91 -20.66 -2.90
C GLU A 253 -5.14 -20.00 -1.72
N ASP A 254 -5.41 -18.72 -1.47
CA ASP A 254 -4.84 -17.97 -0.34
C ASP A 254 -5.44 -18.44 1.00
N LEU A 255 -6.73 -18.85 1.01
CA LEU A 255 -7.38 -19.42 2.19
C LEU A 255 -6.78 -20.78 2.58
N GLY A 256 -6.41 -21.62 1.61
CA GLY A 256 -5.75 -22.91 1.85
C GLY A 256 -4.41 -22.75 2.54
N SER A 257 -3.54 -21.90 1.98
CA SER A 257 -2.22 -21.58 2.55
C SER A 257 -2.31 -20.98 3.96
N ARG A 258 -3.34 -20.17 4.22
CA ARG A 258 -3.55 -19.53 5.53
C ARG A 258 -4.13 -20.52 6.57
N ARG A 259 -5.02 -21.43 6.17
CA ARG A 259 -5.55 -22.49 7.05
C ARG A 259 -4.45 -23.47 7.45
N GLU A 260 -3.62 -23.93 6.53
CA GLU A 260 -2.47 -24.80 6.85
C GLU A 260 -1.51 -24.14 7.86
N ARG A 261 -1.26 -22.83 7.68
CA ARG A 261 -0.46 -22.03 8.63
C ARG A 261 -1.07 -21.94 10.02
N ILE A 262 -2.37 -21.62 10.14
CA ILE A 262 -3.07 -21.57 11.44
C ILE A 262 -3.06 -22.94 12.13
N PHE A 263 -3.26 -24.03 11.38
CA PHE A 263 -3.19 -25.38 11.91
C PHE A 263 -1.78 -25.70 12.46
N SER A 264 -0.71 -25.33 11.74
CA SER A 264 0.67 -25.56 12.18
C SER A 264 1.06 -24.80 13.46
N LEU A 265 0.57 -23.56 13.64
CA LEU A 265 0.75 -22.78 14.87
C LEU A 265 -0.01 -23.39 16.05
N SER A 266 -1.18 -24.01 15.80
CA SER A 266 -1.98 -24.70 16.83
C SER A 266 -1.36 -26.03 17.28
N THR A 267 -0.68 -26.75 16.39
CA THR A 267 -0.07 -28.07 16.67
C THR A 267 1.38 -27.97 17.14
N GLY A 268 2.02 -26.81 17.03
CA GLY A 268 3.38 -26.53 17.52
C GLY A 268 3.56 -26.55 19.05
N LYS A 269 2.47 -26.71 19.82
CA LYS A 269 2.52 -27.03 21.26
C LYS A 269 2.19 -28.50 21.49
N CYS A 270 3.02 -29.44 21.03
CA CYS A 270 3.15 -30.73 21.70
C CYS A 270 4.36 -31.54 21.21
N SER A 271 5.01 -32.17 22.19
CA SER A 271 5.99 -33.26 22.09
C SER A 271 7.34 -32.93 21.42
N SER A 272 8.30 -32.55 22.28
CA SER A 272 9.64 -33.10 22.20
C SER A 272 9.57 -34.63 22.26
N PRO A 273 10.08 -35.38 21.27
CA PRO A 273 10.42 -36.77 21.46
C PRO A 273 11.83 -36.81 22.04
N GLY A 274 11.95 -37.28 23.27
CA GLY A 274 13.24 -37.79 23.74
C GLY A 274 13.71 -38.92 22.83
N ILE A 275 15.00 -38.88 22.50
CA ILE A 275 16.01 -39.93 22.70
C ILE A 275 17.35 -39.20 22.76
#